data_AF-A0AA42MZX3-F1
#
_entry.id   AF-A0AA42MZX3-F1
#
_cell.length_a   1.000
_cell.length_b   1.000
_cell.length_c   1.000
_cell.angle_alpha   90.00
_cell.angle_beta   90.00
_cell.angle_gamma   90.00
#
_symmetry.space_group_name_H-M   'P 1'
#
loop_
_entity.id
_entity.type
_entity.pdbx_description
1 polymer ?
#
loop_
_entity_poly.entity_id
_entity_poly.type
_entity_poly.pdbx_seq_one_letter_code
_entity_poly.pdbx_strand_id
1 'polypeptide(L)'
;MAAGALRVRFWRRCALLLLALLLLPLLAAGTWRALQVSERRAYDATLEHLRSSLSAQVAEHLASGAGTRLAPAGNPFALLRWQGDDYCGELADPRQAAPGCWYYLPGRAAVLYRSRFFDRWQGNGDELHVFALVEVPTKTPNASQSVGSVVGLELQPDSAAGLSATPTEEVLR
;
A
#
# COMPACT_ATOMS: atom_id res chain seq x y z
N MET A 1 -42.55 24.06 -45.18
CA MET A 1 -41.68 22.89 -44.94
C MET A 1 -40.62 23.09 -43.83
N ALA A 2 -40.28 24.32 -43.41
CA ALA A 2 -39.24 24.58 -42.41
C ALA A 2 -39.55 24.13 -40.96
N ALA A 3 -40.83 24.12 -40.55
CA ALA A 3 -41.24 23.78 -39.18
C ALA A 3 -41.01 22.30 -38.80
N GLY A 4 -41.08 21.37 -39.77
CA GLY A 4 -40.82 19.94 -39.53
C GLY A 4 -39.35 19.64 -39.25
N ALA A 5 -38.43 20.31 -39.96
CA ALA A 5 -36.99 20.12 -39.80
C ALA A 5 -36.47 20.60 -38.43
N LEU A 6 -37.06 21.67 -37.89
CA LEU A 6 -36.75 22.18 -36.55
C LEU A 6 -37.18 21.21 -35.44
N ARG A 7 -38.37 20.62 -35.56
CA ARG A 7 -38.86 19.59 -34.62
C ARG A 7 -37.99 18.34 -34.61
N VAL A 8 -37.57 17.85 -35.78
CA VAL A 8 -36.69 16.67 -35.88
C VAL A 8 -35.30 16.94 -35.29
N ARG A 9 -34.74 18.14 -35.50
CA ARG A 9 -33.46 18.55 -34.87
C ARG A 9 -33.58 18.68 -33.35
N PHE A 10 -34.70 19.19 -32.85
CA PHE A 10 -34.97 19.27 -31.41
C PHE A 10 -35.06 17.88 -30.78
N TRP A 11 -35.86 16.97 -31.36
CA TRP A 11 -35.99 15.59 -30.88
C TRP A 11 -34.68 14.81 -30.93
N ARG A 12 -33.86 14.99 -31.98
CA ARG A 12 -32.51 14.39 -32.04
C ARG A 12 -31.61 14.89 -30.92
N ARG A 13 -31.65 16.20 -30.61
CA ARG A 13 -30.87 16.77 -29.50
C ARG A 13 -31.36 16.26 -28.15
N CYS A 14 -32.67 16.16 -27.93
CA CYS A 14 -33.23 15.57 -26.71
C CYS A 14 -32.85 14.09 -26.56
N ALA A 15 -32.91 13.32 -27.64
CA ALA A 15 -32.49 11.91 -27.64
C ALA A 15 -31.00 11.76 -27.34
N LEU A 16 -30.15 12.60 -27.92
CA LEU A 16 -28.71 12.64 -27.62
C LEU A 16 -28.43 13.03 -26.17
N LEU A 17 -29.14 14.02 -25.64
CA LEU A 17 -29.01 14.44 -24.23
C LEU A 17 -29.45 13.33 -23.27
N LEU A 18 -30.56 12.64 -23.56
CA LEU A 18 -31.02 11.48 -22.79
C LEU A 18 -30.02 10.33 -22.84
N LEU A 19 -29.48 10.03 -24.02
CA LEU A 19 -28.44 9.01 -24.18
C LEU A 19 -27.18 9.39 -23.39
N ALA A 20 -26.74 10.65 -23.47
CA ALA A 20 -25.59 11.14 -22.73
C ALA A 20 -25.83 11.05 -21.21
N LEU A 21 -27.01 11.43 -20.73
CA LEU A 21 -27.42 11.32 -19.32
C LEU A 21 -27.41 9.87 -18.82
N LEU A 22 -27.80 8.92 -19.66
CA LEU A 22 -27.75 7.49 -19.32
C LEU A 22 -26.33 6.94 -19.37
N LEU A 23 -25.50 7.37 -20.32
CA LEU A 23 -24.13 6.86 -20.48
C LEU A 23 -23.14 7.47 -19.48
N LEU A 24 -23.32 8.73 -19.08
CA LEU A 24 -22.42 9.43 -18.15
C LEU A 24 -22.16 8.64 -16.85
N PRO A 25 -23.19 8.15 -16.11
CA PRO A 25 -22.96 7.41 -14.87
C PRO A 25 -22.28 6.06 -15.11
N LEU A 26 -22.55 5.38 -16.23
CA LEU A 26 -21.87 4.13 -16.59
C LEU A 26 -20.38 4.36 -16.85
N LEU A 27 -20.04 5.40 -17.60
CA LEU A 27 -18.65 5.77 -17.87
C LEU A 27 -17.94 6.22 -16.60
N ALA A 28 -18.61 7.00 -15.75
CA ALA A 28 -18.06 7.43 -14.46
C ALA A 28 -17.79 6.23 -13.53
N ALA A 29 -18.73 5.29 -13.41
CA ALA A 29 -18.55 4.08 -12.61
C ALA A 29 -17.45 3.17 -13.16
N GLY A 30 -17.36 3.03 -14.49
CA GLY A 30 -16.33 2.22 -15.16
C GLY A 30 -14.93 2.79 -14.96
N THR A 31 -14.76 4.10 -15.20
CA THR A 31 -13.46 4.78 -14.99
C THR A 31 -13.03 4.76 -13.54
N TRP A 32 -13.96 4.92 -12.59
CA TRP A 32 -13.68 4.80 -11.17
C TRP A 32 -13.16 3.41 -10.78
N ARG A 33 -13.81 2.34 -11.24
CA ARG A 33 -13.32 0.97 -11.01
C ARG A 33 -11.96 0.72 -11.66
N ALA A 34 -11.71 1.26 -12.85
CA ALA A 34 -10.41 1.14 -13.49
C ALA A 34 -9.31 1.78 -12.64
N LEU A 35 -9.56 2.95 -12.06
CA LEU A 35 -8.64 3.62 -11.12
C LEU A 35 -8.39 2.76 -9.87
N GLN A 36 -9.44 2.23 -9.24
CA GLN A 36 -9.31 1.35 -8.07
C GLN A 36 -8.47 0.10 -8.36
N VAL A 37 -8.73 -0.58 -9.48
CA VAL A 37 -7.99 -1.79 -9.85
C VAL A 37 -6.54 -1.46 -10.20
N SER A 38 -6.30 -0.34 -10.88
CA SER A 38 -4.93 0.08 -11.21
C SER A 38 -4.10 0.38 -9.96
N GLU A 39 -4.69 1.10 -8.98
CA GLU A 39 -4.04 1.39 -7.72
C GLU A 39 -3.79 0.11 -6.93
N ARG A 40 -4.79 -0.77 -6.84
CA ARG A 40 -4.65 -2.03 -6.10
C ARG A 40 -3.53 -2.91 -6.66
N ARG A 41 -3.42 -2.99 -7.99
CA ARG A 41 -2.34 -3.74 -8.65
C ARG A 41 -0.97 -3.14 -8.40
N ALA A 42 -0.86 -1.80 -8.44
CA ALA A 42 0.40 -1.12 -8.13
C ALA A 42 0.81 -1.36 -6.67
N TYR A 43 -0.14 -1.22 -5.75
CA TYR A 43 0.02 -1.52 -4.33
C TYR A 43 0.49 -2.96 -4.08
N ASP A 44 -0.19 -3.96 -4.65
CA ASP A 44 0.15 -5.37 -4.47
C ASP A 44 1.54 -5.68 -5.07
N ALA A 45 1.89 -5.05 -6.19
CA ALA A 45 3.21 -5.19 -6.81
C ALA A 45 4.34 -4.61 -5.92
N THR A 46 4.17 -3.41 -5.37
CA THR A 46 5.15 -2.81 -4.46
C THR A 46 5.33 -3.64 -3.20
N LEU A 47 4.24 -4.16 -2.63
CA LEU A 47 4.30 -5.04 -1.46
C LEU A 47 5.07 -6.34 -1.74
N GLU A 48 4.83 -6.96 -2.89
CA GLU A 48 5.55 -8.18 -3.30
C GLU A 48 7.03 -7.91 -3.58
N HIS A 49 7.35 -6.78 -4.20
CA HIS A 49 8.75 -6.36 -4.40
C HIS A 49 9.47 -6.15 -3.07
N LEU A 50 8.83 -5.51 -2.08
CA LEU A 50 9.40 -5.35 -0.74
C LEU A 50 9.63 -6.69 -0.05
N ARG A 51 8.67 -7.62 -0.13
CA ARG A 51 8.81 -8.98 0.45
C ARG A 51 9.95 -9.75 -0.18
N SER A 52 10.05 -9.72 -1.52
CA SER A 52 11.10 -10.40 -2.25
C SER A 52 12.48 -9.79 -2.02
N SER A 53 12.60 -8.47 -1.87
CA SER A 53 13.88 -7.84 -1.51
C SER A 53 14.32 -8.18 -0.08
N LEU A 54 13.37 -8.22 0.88
CA LEU A 54 13.66 -8.60 2.25
C LEU A 54 14.11 -10.07 2.34
N SER A 55 13.44 -10.98 1.63
CA SER A 55 13.85 -12.39 1.61
C SER A 55 15.20 -12.61 0.93
N ALA A 56 15.48 -11.87 -0.15
CA ALA A 56 16.79 -11.87 -0.80
C ALA A 56 17.90 -11.38 0.15
N GLN A 57 17.65 -10.30 0.91
CA GLN A 57 18.61 -9.79 1.89
C GLN A 57 18.86 -10.79 3.02
N VAL A 58 17.81 -11.46 3.53
CA VAL A 58 17.95 -12.54 4.51
C VAL A 58 18.81 -13.67 3.94
N ALA A 59 18.57 -14.09 2.69
CA ALA A 59 19.35 -15.14 2.03
C ALA A 59 20.83 -14.74 1.85
N GLU A 60 21.11 -13.51 1.44
CA GLU A 60 22.47 -12.97 1.32
C GLU A 60 23.17 -12.91 2.68
N HIS A 61 22.48 -12.45 3.73
CA HIS A 61 23.02 -12.40 5.08
C HIS A 61 23.40 -13.80 5.58
N LEU A 62 22.54 -14.79 5.33
CA LEU A 62 22.83 -16.20 5.66
C LEU A 62 24.00 -16.77 4.87
N ALA A 63 24.08 -16.48 3.57
CA ALA A 63 25.18 -16.91 2.73
C ALA A 63 26.52 -16.28 3.14
N SER A 64 26.50 -15.04 3.64
CA SER A 64 27.68 -14.33 4.13
C SER A 64 28.22 -14.83 5.47
N GLY A 65 27.49 -15.73 6.15
CA GLY A 65 27.87 -16.26 7.47
C GLY A 65 27.81 -15.23 8.60
N ALA A 66 27.17 -14.08 8.36
CA ALA A 66 27.10 -12.95 9.28
C ALA A 66 26.09 -13.18 10.42
N GLY A 67 26.26 -14.22 11.25
CA GLY A 67 25.51 -14.37 12.51
C GLY A 67 23.99 -14.57 12.40
N THR A 68 23.33 -14.61 13.56
CA THR A 68 21.95 -15.10 13.73
C THR A 68 20.88 -14.02 13.82
N ARG A 69 21.26 -12.75 13.76
CA ARG A 69 20.34 -11.62 13.98
C ARG A 69 20.50 -10.59 12.86
N LEU A 70 19.55 -10.57 11.93
CA LEU A 70 19.38 -9.42 11.04
C LEU A 70 18.87 -8.26 11.88
N ALA A 71 19.68 -7.20 12.06
CA ALA A 71 19.13 -5.95 12.53
C ALA A 71 18.11 -5.43 11.50
N PRO A 72 16.97 -4.84 11.90
CA PRO A 72 16.04 -4.22 10.96
C PRO A 72 16.80 -3.19 10.14
N ALA A 73 17.03 -3.51 8.87
CA ALA A 73 17.96 -2.83 8.01
C ALA A 73 17.37 -1.50 7.53
N GLY A 74 17.35 -0.49 8.41
CA GLY A 74 16.91 0.87 8.09
C GLY A 74 15.66 0.90 7.20
N ASN A 75 15.68 1.77 6.20
CA ASN A 75 14.59 1.92 5.26
C ASN A 75 14.58 0.77 4.22
N PRO A 76 13.53 -0.09 4.19
CA PRO A 76 13.47 -1.23 3.28
C PRO A 76 13.35 -0.83 1.81
N PHE A 77 12.88 0.39 1.52
CA PHE A 77 12.84 0.90 0.14
C PHE A 77 14.23 1.18 -0.43
N ALA A 78 15.25 1.36 0.42
CA ALA A 78 16.64 1.50 -0.03
C ALA A 78 17.23 0.18 -0.57
N LEU A 79 16.61 -0.95 -0.21
CA LEU A 79 17.01 -2.28 -0.68
C LEU A 79 16.41 -2.64 -2.04
N LEU A 80 15.39 -1.89 -2.47
CA LEU A 80 14.76 -2.11 -3.77
C LEU A 80 15.71 -1.65 -4.87
N ARG A 81 15.97 -2.53 -5.84
CA ARG A 81 16.74 -2.19 -7.05
C ARG A 81 16.09 -1.04 -7.84
N TRP A 82 14.77 -0.95 -7.79
CA TRP A 82 13.99 0.12 -8.38
C TRP A 82 12.99 0.64 -7.34
N GLN A 83 13.10 1.91 -6.98
CA GLN A 83 12.16 2.56 -6.08
C GLN A 83 10.92 2.98 -6.88
N GLY A 84 9.73 2.60 -6.41
CA GLY A 84 8.47 2.97 -7.07
C GLY A 84 8.25 4.49 -7.05
N ASP A 85 7.64 5.02 -8.11
CA ASP A 85 7.28 6.44 -8.21
C ASP A 85 6.28 6.89 -7.13
N ASP A 86 5.65 5.93 -6.46
CA ASP A 86 4.73 6.08 -5.35
C ASP A 86 5.43 6.13 -3.98
N TYR A 87 6.75 6.03 -3.91
CA TYR A 87 7.50 6.22 -2.67
C TYR A 87 7.76 7.71 -2.40
N CYS A 88 7.21 8.21 -1.29
CA CYS A 88 7.20 9.64 -0.95
C CYS A 88 8.14 9.99 0.21
N GLY A 89 8.95 9.04 0.68
CA GLY A 89 10.01 9.27 1.65
C GLY A 89 9.76 8.68 3.05
N GLU A 90 10.43 9.26 4.03
CA GLU A 90 10.30 8.87 5.43
C GLU A 90 9.36 9.82 6.16
N LEU A 91 8.55 9.29 7.06
CA LEU A 91 7.56 10.06 7.79
C LEU A 91 7.61 9.72 9.28
N ALA A 92 7.68 10.75 10.12
CA ALA A 92 7.64 10.57 11.57
C ALA A 92 6.19 10.41 12.08
N ASP A 93 5.26 11.16 11.49
CA ASP A 93 3.85 11.17 11.86
C ASP A 93 2.98 10.55 10.76
N PRO A 94 2.39 9.36 10.98
CA PRO A 94 1.58 8.65 9.99
C PRO A 94 0.34 9.43 9.54
N ARG A 95 -0.13 10.41 10.33
CA ARG A 95 -1.32 11.23 9.98
C ARG A 95 -1.07 12.17 8.82
N GLN A 96 0.19 12.49 8.53
CA GLN A 96 0.59 13.38 7.44
C GLN A 96 0.75 12.64 6.10
N ALA A 97 0.50 11.32 6.07
CA ALA A 97 0.65 10.53 4.86
C ALA A 97 -0.32 11.00 3.76
N ALA A 98 0.25 11.34 2.60
CA ALA A 98 -0.52 11.67 1.42
C ALA A 98 -1.17 10.41 0.82
N PRO A 99 -2.39 10.50 0.26
CA PRO A 99 -3.03 9.39 -0.40
C PRO A 99 -2.30 9.00 -1.70
N GLY A 100 -2.13 7.71 -1.92
CA GLY A 100 -1.40 7.11 -3.04
C GLY A 100 0.11 7.01 -2.84
N CYS A 101 0.62 7.34 -1.64
CA CYS A 101 2.04 7.33 -1.33
C CYS A 101 2.42 6.22 -0.34
N TRP A 102 3.61 5.67 -0.52
CA TRP A 102 4.33 4.85 0.44
C TRP A 102 5.29 5.69 1.28
N TYR A 103 5.36 5.37 2.56
CA TYR A 103 6.27 5.98 3.51
C TYR A 103 6.96 4.93 4.38
N TYR A 104 8.18 5.24 4.80
CA TYR A 104 8.86 4.48 5.85
C TYR A 104 8.76 5.24 7.19
N LEU A 105 8.40 4.52 8.25
CA LEU A 105 8.29 5.03 9.62
C LEU A 105 9.52 4.58 10.43
N PRO A 106 10.59 5.40 10.51
CA PRO A 106 11.84 4.98 11.15
C PRO A 106 11.67 4.68 12.64
N GLY A 107 10.78 5.40 13.34
CA GLY A 107 10.54 5.19 14.77
C GLY A 107 9.85 3.87 15.14
N ARG A 108 9.26 3.18 14.15
CA ARG A 108 8.55 1.90 14.36
C ARG A 108 9.08 0.75 13.51
N ALA A 109 10.12 0.99 12.70
CA ALA A 109 10.58 0.08 11.66
C ALA A 109 9.40 -0.50 10.85
N ALA A 110 8.51 0.38 10.38
CA ALA A 110 7.29 0.00 9.68
C ALA A 110 7.16 0.74 8.36
N VAL A 111 6.45 0.14 7.42
CA VAL A 111 6.09 0.75 6.14
C VAL A 111 4.61 1.10 6.17
N LEU A 112 4.28 2.26 5.61
CA LEU A 112 2.93 2.81 5.58
C LEU A 112 2.53 3.08 4.12
N TYR A 113 1.31 2.70 3.76
CA TYR A 113 0.66 3.12 2.53
C TYR A 113 -0.71 3.70 2.85
N ARG A 114 -1.07 4.80 2.19
CA ARG A 114 -2.42 5.35 2.28
C ARG A 114 -3.13 5.23 0.94
N SER A 115 -4.23 4.49 0.86
CA SER A 115 -4.96 4.31 -0.41
C SER A 115 -5.71 5.58 -0.82
N ARG A 116 -5.86 5.81 -2.13
CA ARG A 116 -6.53 7.00 -2.69
C ARG A 116 -7.92 6.69 -3.27
N PHE A 117 -8.14 5.47 -3.77
CA PHE A 117 -9.36 5.06 -4.45
C PHE A 117 -10.02 3.80 -3.86
N PHE A 118 -9.25 2.79 -3.43
CA PHE A 118 -9.83 1.46 -3.15
C PHE A 118 -10.45 1.27 -1.75
N ASP A 119 -10.06 2.05 -0.71
CA ASP A 119 -10.68 1.96 0.63
C ASP A 119 -11.46 3.21 1.05
N ARG A 120 -11.42 4.27 0.22
CA ARG A 120 -11.95 5.61 0.55
C ARG A 120 -13.45 5.65 0.85
N TRP A 121 -14.20 4.64 0.39
CA TRP A 121 -15.64 4.55 0.65
C TRP A 121 -15.96 4.14 2.10
N GLN A 122 -15.02 3.53 2.81
CA GLN A 122 -15.28 2.98 4.15
C GLN A 122 -15.10 4.00 5.28
N GLY A 123 -14.41 5.13 5.04
CA GLY A 123 -14.37 6.30 5.93
C GLY A 123 -13.82 6.07 7.36
N ASN A 124 -13.38 4.86 7.68
CA ASN A 124 -13.11 4.43 9.06
C ASN A 124 -11.61 4.30 9.39
N GLY A 125 -10.72 4.84 8.53
CA GLY A 125 -9.27 4.68 8.67
C GLY A 125 -8.69 3.45 7.97
N ASP A 126 -9.53 2.62 7.33
CA ASP A 126 -9.12 1.49 6.47
C ASP A 126 -8.33 1.92 5.21
N GLU A 127 -8.14 3.22 5.00
CA GLU A 127 -7.25 3.77 3.98
C GLU A 127 -5.77 3.60 4.35
N LEU A 128 -5.44 3.49 5.64
CA LEU A 128 -4.06 3.32 6.10
C LEU A 128 -3.71 1.83 6.21
N HIS A 129 -2.73 1.41 5.43
CA HIS A 129 -2.14 0.07 5.46
C HIS A 129 -0.76 0.15 6.08
N VAL A 130 -0.55 -0.55 7.19
CA VAL A 130 0.70 -0.53 7.95
C VAL A 130 1.30 -1.92 7.94
N PHE A 131 2.60 -1.99 7.69
CA PHE A 131 3.36 -3.23 7.69
C PHE A 131 4.58 -3.08 8.60
N ALA A 132 4.55 -3.73 9.75
CA ALA A 132 5.71 -3.79 10.63
C ALA A 132 6.77 -4.73 10.02
N LEU A 133 8.04 -4.34 10.10
CA LEU A 133 9.15 -5.25 9.80
C LEU A 133 9.41 -6.07 11.06
N VAL A 134 9.00 -7.33 11.04
CA VAL A 134 9.12 -8.24 12.17
C VAL A 134 10.18 -9.30 11.87
N GLU A 135 11.00 -9.57 12.87
CA GLU A 135 11.96 -10.66 12.90
C GLU A 135 11.23 -12.00 13.14
N VAL A 136 11.09 -12.84 12.12
CA VAL A 136 10.43 -14.15 12.17
C VAL A 136 11.47 -15.28 12.23
N PRO A 137 11.49 -16.14 13.26
CA PRO A 137 12.39 -17.27 13.31
C PRO A 137 12.02 -18.30 12.24
N THR A 138 12.89 -18.52 11.26
CA THR A 138 12.69 -19.56 10.24
C THR A 138 13.07 -20.92 10.84
N LYS A 139 12.08 -21.75 11.12
CA LYS A 139 12.31 -23.12 11.57
C LYS A 139 12.68 -23.99 10.37
N THR A 140 13.96 -24.19 10.11
CA THR A 140 14.44 -25.15 9.11
C THR A 140 14.06 -26.58 9.54
N PRO A 141 13.34 -27.35 8.71
CA PRO A 141 13.10 -28.77 8.98
C PRO A 141 14.30 -29.60 8.49
N ASN A 142 14.95 -30.32 9.41
CA ASN A 142 16.04 -31.31 9.23
C ASN A 142 17.41 -30.74 8.79
N ALA A 143 18.57 -31.16 9.31
CA ALA A 143 18.94 -32.28 10.18
C ALA A 143 20.19 -31.90 11.01
N SER A 144 20.30 -32.47 12.21
CA SER A 144 21.52 -32.60 13.03
C SER A 144 22.64 -31.58 12.82
N GLN A 145 22.54 -30.42 13.46
CA GLN A 145 23.63 -29.80 14.23
C GLN A 145 23.15 -28.45 14.78
N SER A 146 23.48 -28.22 16.05
CA SER A 146 23.19 -27.02 16.82
C SER A 146 23.88 -25.79 16.24
N VAL A 147 23.14 -24.96 15.49
CA VAL A 147 23.54 -23.56 15.22
C VAL A 147 22.29 -22.70 15.11
N GLY A 148 22.12 -21.79 16.08
CA GLY A 148 21.46 -20.50 15.95
C GLY A 148 20.14 -20.41 15.17
N SER A 149 19.04 -20.12 15.87
CA SER A 149 17.79 -19.66 15.25
C SER A 149 18.06 -18.59 14.19
N VAL A 150 17.83 -18.93 12.93
CA VAL A 150 17.89 -17.97 11.84
C VAL A 150 16.65 -17.10 11.91
N VAL A 151 16.85 -15.79 12.05
CA VAL A 151 15.78 -14.80 12.13
C VAL A 151 15.64 -14.13 10.77
N GLY A 152 14.52 -14.34 10.07
CA GLY A 152 14.18 -13.64 8.84
C GLY A 152 13.42 -12.34 9.10
N LEU A 153 13.35 -11.42 8.14
CA LEU A 153 12.49 -10.23 8.21
C LEU A 153 11.22 -10.46 7.37
N GLU A 154 10.04 -10.22 7.94
CA GLU A 154 8.76 -10.30 7.24
C GLU A 154 7.91 -9.04 7.46
N LEU A 155 7.15 -8.66 6.43
CA LEU A 155 6.17 -7.57 6.49
C LEU A 155 4.85 -8.12 7.01
N GLN A 156 4.56 -7.87 8.28
CA GLN A 156 3.32 -8.30 8.93
C GLN A 156 2.31 -7.15 8.93
N PRO A 157 1.05 -7.37 8.48
CA PRO A 157 0.03 -6.34 8.57
C PRO A 157 -0.19 -5.97 10.04
N ASP A 158 -0.04 -4.68 10.34
CA ASP A 158 -0.29 -4.09 11.64
C ASP A 158 -1.55 -3.22 11.58
N SER A 159 -2.24 -3.09 12.71
CA SER A 159 -3.45 -2.28 12.79
C SER A 159 -3.10 -0.80 12.78
N ALA A 160 -3.67 -0.06 11.83
CA ALA A 160 -3.63 1.40 11.83
C ALA A 160 -4.26 2.03 13.09
N ALA A 161 -5.06 1.27 13.87
CA ALA A 161 -5.62 1.73 15.14
C ALA A 161 -4.56 2.04 16.20
N GLY A 162 -3.36 1.45 16.11
CA GLY A 162 -2.22 1.76 16.97
C GLY A 162 -1.45 3.03 16.56
N LEU A 163 -1.79 3.64 15.41
CA LEU A 163 -1.21 4.89 14.93
C LEU A 163 -2.04 6.12 15.34
N SER A 164 -3.30 5.91 15.74
CA SER A 164 -4.19 6.95 16.24
C SER A 164 -4.09 7.15 17.75
N ALA A 165 -3.41 6.24 18.48
CA ALA A 165 -3.10 6.42 19.90
C ALA A 165 -2.27 7.70 20.07
N THR A 166 -2.92 8.72 20.61
CA THR A 166 -2.27 9.87 21.25
C THR A 166 -1.16 9.38 22.17
N PRO A 167 -0.04 10.10 22.30
CA PRO A 167 0.87 9.86 23.41
C PRO A 167 0.08 10.15 24.69
N THR A 168 -0.50 9.12 25.29
CA THR A 168 -1.00 9.22 26.65
C THR A 168 0.25 9.39 27.50
N GLU A 169 0.43 10.59 28.03
CA GLU A 169 1.18 10.83 29.25
C GLU A 169 0.76 9.77 30.29
N GLU A 170 1.56 8.73 30.44
CA GLU A 170 1.55 7.92 31.67
C GLU A 170 3.00 7.51 32.01
N VAL A 171 3.86 8.52 32.05
CA VAL A 171 5.06 8.51 32.88
C VAL A 171 4.84 9.56 33.95
N LEU A 172 4.22 9.16 35.07
CA LEU A 172 4.48 9.62 36.44
C LEU A 172 3.34 9.18 37.37
N ARG A 173 3.42 7.94 37.86
CA ARG A 173 3.34 7.62 39.30
C ARG A 173 3.72 6.18 39.58
#